data_AF-A0A6J6GI78-F1
#
_entry.id   AF-A0A6J6GI78-F1
#
_cell.length_a   1.000
_cell.length_b   1.000
_cell.length_c   1.000
_cell.angle_alpha   90.00
_cell.angle_beta   90.00
_cell.angle_gamma   90.00
#
_symmetry.space_group_name_H-M   'P 1'
#
loop_
_entity.id
_entity.type
_entity.pdbx_description
1 polymer ?
#
loop_
_entity_poly.entity_id
_entity_poly.type
_entity_poly.pdbx_seq_one_letter_code
_entity_poly.pdbx_strand_id
1 'polypeptide(L)'
;MFTERIALIQGRAKTLQTLSTVFLLSNWLGLAADFLTHDGNFSFVAIVFYIVSIPVGVTSLIFVSQWTKSLMETSRQIQPEGFGYRHGWSFWAWVTPIMSFWVPKRLVDNTYFIFRTYVGAERTLNTSKWWTYFVANALVGWISVPGEGSFAFNFFVALVSTLFLTAAYPLWNQVVTEVTAAQVEALEKLELA
;
A
#
# COMPACT_ATOMS: atom_id res chain seq x y z
N MET A 1 -16.31 -22.18 -9.02
CA MET A 1 -15.85 -21.80 -7.68
C MET A 1 -14.36 -21.43 -7.62
N PHE A 2 -13.42 -22.27 -8.06
CA PHE A 2 -11.99 -21.91 -8.01
C PHE A 2 -11.57 -20.82 -8.99
N THR A 3 -11.92 -20.95 -10.26
CA THR A 3 -11.62 -19.95 -11.29
C THR A 3 -12.18 -18.58 -10.92
N GLU A 4 -13.33 -18.55 -10.25
CA GLU A 4 -13.94 -17.32 -9.71
C GLU A 4 -13.09 -16.73 -8.57
N ARG A 5 -12.50 -17.56 -7.71
CA ARG A 5 -11.59 -17.12 -6.63
C ARG A 5 -10.31 -16.51 -7.21
N ILE A 6 -9.69 -17.14 -8.21
CA ILE A 6 -8.50 -16.58 -8.90
C ILE A 6 -8.85 -15.25 -9.58
N ALA A 7 -9.94 -15.20 -10.34
CA ALA A 7 -10.37 -13.98 -11.03
C ALA A 7 -10.63 -12.83 -10.04
N LEU A 8 -11.22 -13.14 -8.88
CA LEU A 8 -11.45 -12.18 -7.81
C LEU A 8 -10.14 -11.68 -7.16
N ILE A 9 -9.14 -12.55 -6.95
CA ILE A 9 -7.82 -12.18 -6.43
C ILE A 9 -7.09 -11.25 -7.41
N GLN A 10 -7.05 -11.62 -8.69
CA GLN A 10 -6.44 -10.81 -9.75
C GLN A 10 -7.17 -9.47 -9.93
N GLY A 11 -8.51 -9.49 -9.88
CA GLY A 11 -9.34 -8.29 -9.92
C GLY A 11 -9.06 -7.34 -8.76
N ARG A 12 -8.90 -7.86 -7.54
CA ARG A 12 -8.51 -7.06 -6.36
C ARG A 12 -7.13 -6.44 -6.50
N ALA A 13 -6.14 -7.19 -6.99
CA ALA A 13 -4.80 -6.67 -7.22
C ALA A 13 -4.80 -5.53 -8.25
N LYS A 14 -5.54 -5.69 -9.35
CA LYS A 14 -5.71 -4.63 -10.37
C LYS A 14 -6.40 -3.39 -9.80
N THR A 15 -7.49 -3.57 -9.04
CA THR A 15 -8.18 -2.45 -8.39
C THR A 15 -7.27 -1.73 -7.39
N LEU A 16 -6.47 -2.47 -6.64
CA LEU A 16 -5.48 -1.91 -5.71
C LEU A 16 -4.41 -1.08 -6.44
N GLN A 17 -3.91 -1.54 -7.59
CA GLN A 17 -2.97 -0.78 -8.42
C GLN A 17 -3.60 0.50 -8.97
N THR A 18 -4.83 0.43 -9.47
CA THR A 18 -5.59 1.60 -9.93
C THR A 18 -5.77 2.60 -8.79
N LEU A 19 -6.22 2.15 -7.61
CA LEU A 19 -6.38 3.01 -6.44
C LEU A 19 -5.06 3.62 -5.98
N SER A 20 -3.96 2.85 -6.02
CA SER A 20 -2.62 3.35 -5.71
C SER A 20 -2.18 4.45 -6.68
N THR A 21 -2.56 4.32 -7.97
CA THR A 21 -2.34 5.34 -8.99
C THR A 21 -3.12 6.61 -8.68
N VAL A 22 -4.42 6.47 -8.41
CA VAL A 22 -5.30 7.60 -8.08
C VAL A 22 -4.84 8.28 -6.79
N PHE A 23 -4.36 7.51 -5.81
CA PHE A 23 -3.80 8.02 -4.56
C PHE A 23 -2.52 8.85 -4.82
N LEU A 24 -1.58 8.34 -5.61
CA LEU A 24 -0.38 9.08 -5.98
C LEU A 24 -0.72 10.38 -6.73
N LEU A 25 -1.64 10.31 -7.70
CA LEU A 25 -2.10 11.49 -8.44
C LEU A 25 -2.78 12.51 -7.52
N SER A 26 -3.58 12.05 -6.56
CA SER A 26 -4.23 12.93 -5.57
C SER A 26 -3.21 13.70 -4.73
N ASN A 27 -2.09 13.08 -4.36
CA ASN A 27 -1.01 13.75 -3.62
C ASN A 27 -0.33 14.84 -4.48
N TRP A 28 -0.03 14.54 -5.75
CA TRP A 28 0.53 15.54 -6.67
C TRP A 28 -0.43 16.70 -6.95
N LEU A 29 -1.73 16.41 -7.08
CA LEU A 29 -2.75 17.44 -7.25
C LEU A 29 -2.90 18.32 -6.01
N GLY A 30 -2.83 17.73 -4.81
CA GLY A 30 -2.81 18.48 -3.54
C GLY A 30 -1.62 19.44 -3.48
N LEU A 31 -0.42 18.94 -3.80
CA LEU A 31 0.79 19.77 -3.85
C LEU A 31 0.67 20.93 -4.87
N ALA A 32 0.13 20.66 -6.05
CA ALA A 32 -0.08 21.69 -7.08
C ALA A 32 -1.12 22.73 -6.63
N ALA A 33 -2.19 22.29 -5.94
CA ALA A 33 -3.19 23.19 -5.39
C ALA A 33 -2.59 24.10 -4.30
N ASP A 34 -1.78 23.55 -3.39
CA ASP A 34 -1.11 24.34 -2.35
C ASP A 34 -0.17 25.40 -2.96
N PHE A 35 0.54 25.06 -4.03
CA PHE A 35 1.39 26.00 -4.77
C PHE A 35 0.60 27.15 -5.40
N LEU A 36 -0.51 26.83 -6.09
CA LEU A 36 -1.31 27.81 -6.83
C LEU A 36 -2.13 28.75 -5.94
N THR A 37 -2.32 28.39 -4.67
CA THR A 37 -3.26 29.08 -3.75
C THR A 37 -2.57 29.79 -2.59
N HIS A 38 -1.24 29.85 -2.62
CA HIS A 38 -0.41 30.41 -1.55
C HIS A 38 -0.79 31.86 -1.17
N ASP A 39 -1.24 32.69 -2.12
CA ASP A 39 -1.48 34.13 -1.94
C ASP A 39 -2.79 34.48 -1.21
N GLY A 40 -3.35 33.56 -0.41
CA GLY A 40 -4.43 33.88 0.55
C GLY A 40 -5.85 33.94 -0.02
N ASN A 41 -6.02 33.76 -1.33
CA ASN A 41 -7.33 33.37 -1.86
C ASN A 41 -7.54 31.90 -1.53
N PHE A 42 -8.16 31.64 -0.37
CA PHE A 42 -8.62 30.33 0.08
C PHE A 42 -9.59 29.76 -0.95
N SER A 43 -9.05 29.21 -2.03
CA SER A 43 -9.84 28.89 -3.19
C SER A 43 -10.52 27.56 -2.90
N PHE A 44 -11.83 27.56 -3.11
CA PHE A 44 -12.69 26.38 -3.17
C PHE A 44 -11.99 25.16 -3.83
N VAL A 45 -11.09 25.41 -4.78
CA VAL A 45 -10.22 24.44 -5.45
C VAL A 45 -9.39 23.59 -4.49
N ALA A 46 -8.63 24.18 -3.55
CA ALA A 46 -7.82 23.42 -2.60
C ALA A 46 -8.69 22.54 -1.70
N ILE A 47 -9.80 23.08 -1.18
CA ILE A 47 -10.78 22.33 -0.37
C ILE A 47 -11.34 21.14 -1.16
N VAL A 48 -11.72 21.33 -2.43
CA VAL A 48 -12.25 20.25 -3.28
C VAL A 48 -11.21 19.14 -3.46
N PHE A 49 -9.94 19.48 -3.70
CA PHE A 49 -8.88 18.48 -3.82
C PHE A 49 -8.64 17.70 -2.52
N TYR A 50 -8.64 18.37 -1.37
CA TYR A 50 -8.55 17.71 -0.07
C TYR A 50 -9.76 16.79 0.19
N ILE A 51 -10.98 17.26 -0.09
CA ILE A 51 -12.21 16.47 0.06
C ILE A 51 -12.20 15.22 -0.83
N VAL A 52 -11.60 15.26 -2.02
CA VAL A 52 -11.48 14.10 -2.92
C VAL A 52 -10.35 13.15 -2.46
N SER A 53 -9.24 13.68 -1.95
CA SER A 53 -8.09 12.88 -1.53
C SER A 53 -8.37 11.94 -0.35
N ILE A 54 -9.22 12.37 0.60
CA ILE A 54 -9.55 11.60 1.80
C ILE A 54 -10.32 10.30 1.45
N PRO A 55 -11.43 10.33 0.69
CA PRO A 55 -12.11 9.12 0.23
C PRO A 55 -11.21 8.17 -0.54
N VAL A 56 -10.30 8.70 -1.38
CA VAL A 56 -9.33 7.89 -2.12
C VAL A 56 -8.37 7.19 -1.17
N GLY A 57 -7.85 7.89 -0.16
CA GLY A 57 -6.99 7.32 0.88
C GLY A 57 -7.69 6.22 1.68
N VAL A 58 -8.91 6.48 2.15
CA VAL A 58 -9.73 5.52 2.89
C VAL A 58 -10.05 4.29 2.03
N THR A 59 -10.42 4.49 0.76
CA THR A 59 -10.72 3.39 -0.17
C THR A 59 -9.46 2.55 -0.43
N SER A 60 -8.32 3.19 -0.67
CA SER A 60 -7.03 2.52 -0.86
C SER A 60 -6.66 1.65 0.36
N LEU A 61 -6.86 2.20 1.57
CA LEU A 61 -6.65 1.48 2.83
C LEU A 61 -7.55 0.24 2.95
N ILE A 62 -8.82 0.34 2.60
CA ILE A 62 -9.76 -0.80 2.64
C ILE A 62 -9.29 -1.88 1.66
N PHE A 63 -8.95 -1.52 0.43
CA PHE A 63 -8.54 -2.49 -0.59
C PHE A 63 -7.19 -3.15 -0.26
N VAL A 64 -6.20 -2.40 0.23
CA VAL A 64 -4.92 -3.00 0.65
C VAL A 64 -5.11 -3.95 1.83
N SER A 65 -6.03 -3.62 2.74
CA SER A 65 -6.36 -4.47 3.88
C SER A 65 -7.06 -5.75 3.45
N GLN A 66 -7.98 -5.67 2.48
CA GLN A 66 -8.65 -6.84 1.91
C GLN A 66 -7.69 -7.73 1.11
N TRP A 67 -6.78 -7.13 0.35
CA TRP A 67 -5.72 -7.86 -0.35
C TRP A 67 -4.83 -8.59 0.65
N THR A 68 -4.31 -7.88 1.66
CA THR A 68 -3.47 -8.48 2.73
C THR A 68 -4.20 -9.60 3.46
N LYS A 69 -5.49 -9.42 3.77
CA LYS A 69 -6.32 -10.47 4.38
C LYS A 69 -6.38 -11.72 3.50
N SER A 70 -6.56 -11.55 2.19
CA SER A 70 -6.58 -12.68 1.25
C SER A 70 -5.25 -13.43 1.22
N LEU A 71 -4.11 -12.73 1.28
CA LEU A 71 -2.79 -13.36 1.36
C LEU A 71 -2.67 -14.20 2.65
N MET A 72 -3.08 -13.63 3.77
CA MET A 72 -3.05 -14.31 5.07
C MET A 72 -3.91 -15.58 5.06
N GLU A 73 -5.13 -15.51 4.53
CA GLU A 73 -6.03 -16.66 4.42
C GLU A 73 -5.43 -17.78 3.57
N THR A 74 -4.90 -17.46 2.38
CA THR A 74 -4.23 -18.46 1.53
C THR A 74 -3.00 -19.05 2.22
N SER A 75 -2.17 -18.22 2.86
CA SER A 75 -0.96 -18.70 3.54
C SER A 75 -1.28 -19.66 4.70
N ARG A 76 -2.38 -19.44 5.41
CA ARG A 76 -2.86 -20.32 6.49
C ARG A 76 -3.43 -21.64 5.99
N GLN A 77 -3.96 -21.69 4.76
CA GLN A 77 -4.37 -22.94 4.13
C GLN A 77 -3.15 -23.83 3.84
N ILE A 78 -2.02 -23.22 3.45
CA ILE A 78 -0.76 -23.90 3.15
C ILE A 78 -0.02 -24.30 4.43
N GLN A 79 0.13 -23.36 5.36
CA GLN A 79 0.89 -23.56 6.59
C GLN A 79 0.14 -22.95 7.78
N PRO A 80 -0.75 -23.71 8.45
CA PRO A 80 -1.59 -23.21 9.53
C PRO A 80 -0.79 -22.66 10.73
N GLU A 81 0.34 -23.30 11.06
CA GLU A 81 1.18 -22.95 12.21
C GLU A 81 2.22 -21.85 11.90
N GLY A 82 2.46 -21.55 10.62
CA GLY A 82 3.51 -20.62 10.20
C GLY A 82 3.18 -19.15 10.41
N PHE A 83 1.91 -18.81 10.68
CA PHE A 83 1.44 -17.43 10.67
C PHE A 83 1.00 -16.93 12.05
N GLY A 84 1.93 -16.29 12.78
CA GLY A 84 1.69 -15.76 14.14
C GLY A 84 0.73 -14.56 14.25
N TYR A 85 0.25 -14.01 13.14
CA TYR A 85 -0.63 -12.82 13.14
C TYR A 85 -2.10 -13.20 12.97
N ARG A 86 -2.98 -12.67 13.83
CA ARG A 86 -4.46 -12.74 13.72
C ARG A 86 -4.97 -11.93 12.52
N HIS A 87 -6.13 -12.31 11.96
CA HIS A 87 -6.76 -11.64 10.81
C HIS A 87 -6.93 -10.12 10.98
N GLY A 88 -7.20 -9.63 12.20
CA GLY A 88 -7.36 -8.19 12.44
C GLY A 88 -6.12 -7.36 12.06
N TRP A 89 -4.94 -7.97 12.07
CA TRP A 89 -3.71 -7.30 11.65
C TRP A 89 -3.69 -6.92 10.16
N SER A 90 -4.53 -7.51 9.31
CA SER A 90 -4.60 -7.11 7.90
C SER A 90 -5.03 -5.65 7.72
N PHE A 91 -5.79 -5.09 8.68
CA PHE A 91 -6.22 -3.69 8.69
C PHE A 91 -5.40 -2.86 9.68
N TRP A 92 -5.29 -3.32 10.94
CA TRP A 92 -4.62 -2.56 12.00
C TRP A 92 -3.12 -2.34 11.74
N ALA A 93 -2.47 -3.22 10.96
CA ALA A 93 -1.09 -3.03 10.58
C ALA A 93 -0.87 -1.73 9.79
N TRP A 94 -1.85 -1.25 9.04
CA TRP A 94 -1.73 -0.05 8.21
C TRP A 94 -2.14 1.23 8.95
N VAL A 95 -3.05 1.11 9.91
CA VAL A 95 -3.64 2.26 10.62
C VAL A 95 -2.86 2.63 11.88
N THR A 96 -2.37 1.64 12.62
CA THR A 96 -1.69 1.89 13.89
C THR A 96 -0.30 2.51 13.63
N PRO A 97 -0.03 3.77 14.05
CA PRO A 97 1.15 4.51 13.61
C PRO A 97 2.49 3.83 13.87
N ILE A 98 2.62 3.17 15.01
CA ILE A 98 3.85 2.45 15.38
C ILE A 98 3.97 1.16 14.56
N MET A 99 2.86 0.44 14.37
CA MET A 99 2.87 -0.86 13.70
C MET A 99 3.00 -0.72 12.18
N SER A 100 2.55 0.39 11.60
CA SER A 100 2.66 0.69 10.17
C SER A 100 4.10 0.84 9.69
N PHE A 101 5.09 0.91 10.59
CA PHE A 101 6.52 0.91 10.22
C PHE A 101 7.14 -0.46 9.99
N TRP A 102 6.49 -1.56 10.37
CA TRP A 102 7.06 -2.90 10.11
C TRP A 102 6.05 -4.02 9.88
N VAL A 103 4.84 -3.94 10.43
CA VAL A 103 3.88 -5.05 10.35
C VAL A 103 3.42 -5.30 8.92
N PRO A 104 3.05 -4.28 8.11
CA PRO A 104 2.63 -4.53 6.72
C PRO A 104 3.72 -5.22 5.89
N LYS A 105 4.98 -4.77 6.01
CA LYS A 105 6.12 -5.42 5.36
C LYS A 105 6.23 -6.89 5.76
N ARG A 106 6.19 -7.18 7.07
CA ARG A 106 6.27 -8.56 7.58
C ARG A 106 5.14 -9.44 7.08
N LEU A 107 3.92 -8.91 7.00
CA LEU A 107 2.77 -9.66 6.47
C LEU A 107 3.00 -10.03 5.00
N VAL A 108 3.47 -9.09 4.18
CA VAL A 108 3.75 -9.33 2.76
C VAL A 108 4.92 -10.30 2.58
N ASP A 109 6.02 -10.08 3.30
CA ASP A 109 7.22 -10.94 3.21
C ASP A 109 6.93 -12.37 3.62
N ASN A 110 6.25 -12.57 4.75
CA ASN A 110 5.95 -13.90 5.26
C ASN A 110 4.99 -14.65 4.35
N THR A 111 3.94 -14.00 3.85
CA THR A 111 2.98 -14.64 2.92
C THR A 111 3.67 -15.00 1.60
N TYR A 112 4.46 -14.08 1.04
CA TYR A 112 5.24 -14.35 -0.16
C TYR A 112 6.21 -15.52 0.04
N PHE A 113 6.93 -15.55 1.17
CA PHE A 113 7.86 -16.63 1.52
C PHE A 113 7.15 -18.00 1.59
N ILE A 114 5.97 -18.08 2.20
CA ILE A 114 5.19 -19.31 2.28
C ILE A 114 4.77 -19.77 0.88
N PHE A 115 4.26 -18.86 0.03
CA PHE A 115 3.84 -19.19 -1.33
C PHE A 115 5.00 -19.73 -2.17
N ARG A 116 6.16 -19.04 -2.18
CA ARG A 116 7.33 -19.51 -2.96
C ARG A 116 7.84 -20.86 -2.48
N THR A 117 7.86 -21.09 -1.17
CA THR A 117 8.38 -22.33 -0.57
C THR A 117 7.44 -23.49 -0.90
N TYR A 118 6.14 -23.25 -0.84
CA TYR A 118 5.13 -24.23 -1.21
C TYR A 118 5.18 -24.58 -2.69
N VAL A 119 5.31 -23.59 -3.57
CA VAL A 119 5.40 -23.83 -5.03
C VAL A 119 6.75 -24.45 -5.42
N GLY A 120 7.83 -24.14 -4.70
CA GLY A 120 9.20 -24.53 -5.04
C GLY A 120 9.88 -23.53 -5.98
N ALA A 121 9.47 -22.26 -5.96
CA ALA A 121 10.00 -21.22 -6.84
C ALA A 121 11.24 -20.53 -6.22
N GLU A 122 12.28 -20.32 -7.04
CA GLU A 122 13.51 -19.65 -6.58
C GLU A 122 13.43 -18.10 -6.58
N ARG A 123 12.38 -17.51 -7.17
CA ARG A 123 12.23 -16.04 -7.34
C ARG A 123 12.31 -15.28 -6.02
N THR A 124 13.16 -14.26 -5.96
CA THR A 124 13.31 -13.37 -4.80
C THR A 124 12.71 -12.01 -5.08
N LEU A 125 11.82 -11.54 -4.21
CA LEU A 125 11.25 -10.19 -4.27
C LEU A 125 11.95 -9.30 -3.24
N ASN A 126 12.57 -8.22 -3.70
CA ASN A 126 13.19 -7.24 -2.80
C ASN A 126 12.14 -6.26 -2.28
N THR A 127 11.48 -6.61 -1.18
CA THR A 127 10.48 -5.75 -0.53
C THR A 127 11.09 -4.61 0.29
N SER A 128 12.39 -4.64 0.55
CA SER A 128 13.04 -3.62 1.39
C SER A 128 13.05 -2.25 0.72
N LYS A 129 13.22 -2.20 -0.61
CA LYS A 129 13.27 -0.91 -1.35
C LYS A 129 11.96 -0.15 -1.29
N TRP A 130 10.82 -0.79 -1.64
CA TRP A 130 9.52 -0.11 -1.58
C TRP A 130 9.19 0.34 -0.17
N TRP A 131 9.50 -0.52 0.83
CA TRP A 131 9.22 -0.23 2.21
C TRP A 131 10.00 0.96 2.73
N THR A 132 11.28 1.06 2.34
CA THR A 132 12.14 2.18 2.74
C THR A 132 11.57 3.50 2.25
N TYR A 133 11.15 3.59 0.98
CA TYR A 133 10.54 4.80 0.45
C TYR A 133 9.17 5.09 1.07
N PHE A 134 8.36 4.07 1.34
CA PHE A 134 7.07 4.22 2.00
C PHE A 134 7.22 4.77 3.43
N VAL A 135 8.16 4.22 4.21
CA VAL A 135 8.48 4.70 5.56
C VAL A 135 9.08 6.10 5.52
N ALA A 136 9.98 6.38 4.57
CA ALA A 136 10.54 7.73 4.40
C ALA A 136 9.44 8.78 4.12
N ASN A 137 8.48 8.46 3.25
CA ASN A 137 7.29 9.29 3.03
C ASN A 137 6.51 9.52 4.33
N ALA A 138 6.22 8.47 5.10
CA ALA A 138 5.50 8.60 6.37
C ALA A 138 6.25 9.49 7.38
N LEU A 139 7.57 9.31 7.52
CA LEU A 139 8.40 10.09 8.43
C LEU A 139 8.47 11.56 8.03
N VAL A 140 8.60 11.86 6.73
CA VAL A 140 8.60 13.24 6.24
C VAL A 140 7.24 13.90 6.48
N GLY A 141 6.14 13.17 6.24
CA GLY A 141 4.80 13.65 6.54
C GLY A 141 4.59 14.00 8.02
N TRP A 142 5.27 13.32 8.95
CA TRP A 142 5.19 13.62 10.39
C TRP A 142 5.94 14.88 10.81
N ILE A 143 6.92 15.33 10.01
CA ILE A 143 7.65 16.58 10.26
C ILE A 143 6.77 17.80 9.93
N SER A 144 5.78 17.63 9.03
CA SER A 144 4.79 18.66 8.73
C SER A 144 3.79 18.80 9.86
N VAL A 145 4.00 19.74 10.79
CA VAL A 145 3.02 20.08 11.83
C VAL A 145 2.05 21.13 11.25
N PRO A 146 0.75 20.82 11.09
CA PRO A 146 -0.21 21.79 10.59
C PRO A 146 -0.29 23.00 11.52
N GLY A 147 0.02 24.19 11.00
CA GLY A 147 -0.05 25.46 11.75
C GLY A 147 1.28 25.95 12.33
N GLU A 148 2.36 25.17 12.25
CA GLU A 148 3.69 25.57 12.69
C GLU A 148 4.68 25.47 11.52
N GLY A 149 5.04 26.61 10.91
CA GLY A 149 6.03 26.66 9.82
C GLY A 149 5.70 27.69 8.74
N SER A 150 6.72 28.13 8.00
CA SER A 150 6.50 28.95 6.79
C SER A 150 5.89 28.10 5.68
N PHE A 151 5.14 28.74 4.76
CA PHE A 151 4.65 28.05 3.56
C PHE A 151 5.77 27.32 2.81
N ALA A 152 6.92 27.99 2.61
CA ALA A 152 8.05 27.41 1.90
C ALA A 152 8.55 26.11 2.57
N PHE A 153 8.58 26.07 3.90
CA PHE A 153 8.94 24.87 4.65
C PHE A 153 7.90 23.75 4.47
N ASN A 154 6.62 24.04 4.69
CA ASN A 154 5.55 23.03 4.58
C ASN A 154 5.42 22.49 3.15
N PHE A 155 5.53 23.37 2.14
CA PHE A 155 5.55 22.99 0.73
C PHE A 155 6.76 22.09 0.41
N PHE A 156 7.95 22.44 0.90
CA PHE A 156 9.15 21.62 0.71
C PHE A 156 9.01 20.24 1.34
N VAL A 157 8.49 20.15 2.57
CA VAL A 157 8.22 18.88 3.25
C VAL A 157 7.21 18.03 2.45
N ALA A 158 6.11 18.63 2.00
CA ALA A 158 5.11 17.95 1.18
C ALA A 158 5.67 17.47 -0.17
N LEU A 159 6.53 18.26 -0.81
CA LEU A 159 7.21 17.91 -2.06
C LEU A 159 8.13 16.70 -1.85
N VAL A 160 8.98 16.72 -0.83
CA VAL A 160 9.89 15.61 -0.50
C VAL A 160 9.09 14.34 -0.17
N SER A 161 8.00 14.45 0.58
CA SER A 161 7.10 13.33 0.88
C SER A 161 6.53 12.72 -0.41
N THR A 162 6.00 13.56 -1.29
CA THR A 162 5.40 13.14 -2.56
C THR A 162 6.43 12.50 -3.50
N LEU A 163 7.68 12.97 -3.49
CA LEU A 163 8.78 12.34 -4.24
C LEU A 163 9.10 10.94 -3.71
N PHE A 164 9.13 10.73 -2.39
CA PHE A 164 9.30 9.40 -1.81
C PHE A 164 8.14 8.46 -2.18
N LEU A 165 6.90 8.95 -2.15
CA LEU A 165 5.74 8.16 -2.58
C LEU A 165 5.83 7.79 -4.08
N THR A 166 6.31 8.71 -4.91
CA THR A 166 6.54 8.48 -6.34
C THR A 166 7.60 7.40 -6.58
N ALA A 167 8.69 7.41 -5.81
CA ALA A 167 9.72 6.37 -5.87
C ALA A 167 9.23 5.00 -5.34
N ALA A 168 8.35 5.01 -4.34
CA ALA A 168 7.76 3.79 -3.79
C ALA A 168 6.78 3.13 -4.76
N TYR A 169 6.05 3.92 -5.56
CA TYR A 169 4.96 3.46 -6.42
C TYR A 169 5.29 2.31 -7.40
N PRO A 170 6.33 2.39 -8.26
CA PRO A 170 6.64 1.29 -9.18
C PRO A 170 7.04 0.01 -8.45
N LEU A 171 7.74 0.16 -7.32
CA LEU A 171 8.17 -0.97 -6.49
C LEU A 171 6.97 -1.62 -5.78
N TRP A 172 6.01 -0.81 -5.32
CA TRP A 172 4.75 -1.30 -4.77
C TRP A 172 3.94 -2.08 -5.81
N ASN A 173 3.82 -1.58 -7.04
CA ASN A 173 3.13 -2.30 -8.11
C ASN A 173 3.78 -3.63 -8.45
N GLN A 174 5.12 -3.68 -8.44
CA GLN A 174 5.88 -4.92 -8.59
C GLN A 174 5.54 -5.89 -7.46
N VAL A 175 5.54 -5.43 -6.20
CA VAL A 175 5.18 -6.26 -5.03
C VAL A 175 3.77 -6.82 -5.16
N VAL A 176 2.79 -5.99 -5.46
CA VAL A 176 1.40 -6.44 -5.62
C VAL A 176 1.30 -7.49 -6.73
N THR A 177 1.97 -7.28 -7.87
CA THR A 177 1.95 -8.22 -9.00
C THR A 177 2.59 -9.55 -8.64
N GLU A 178 3.83 -9.53 -8.15
CA GLU A 178 4.62 -10.73 -7.87
C GLU A 178 4.03 -11.56 -6.72
N VAL A 179 3.56 -10.90 -5.67
CA VAL A 179 2.94 -11.60 -4.53
C VAL A 179 1.59 -12.19 -4.91
N THR A 180 0.80 -11.48 -5.73
CA THR A 180 -0.47 -12.01 -6.23
C THR A 180 -0.24 -13.17 -7.20
N ALA A 181 0.77 -13.09 -8.08
CA ALA A 181 1.14 -14.20 -8.97
C ALA A 181 1.55 -15.44 -8.15
N ALA A 182 2.42 -15.28 -7.15
CA ALA A 182 2.81 -16.37 -6.26
C ALA A 182 1.62 -16.97 -5.49
N GLN A 183 0.67 -16.13 -5.07
CA GLN A 183 -0.57 -16.59 -4.44
C GLN A 183 -1.41 -17.45 -5.39
N VAL A 184 -1.54 -17.04 -6.66
CA VAL A 184 -2.28 -17.80 -7.68
C VAL A 184 -1.60 -19.13 -7.97
N GLU A 185 -0.29 -19.14 -8.21
CA GLU A 185 0.49 -20.37 -8.42
C GLU A 185 0.34 -21.34 -7.23
N ALA A 186 0.39 -20.82 -6.00
CA ALA A 186 0.22 -21.64 -4.80
C ALA A 186 -1.20 -22.19 -4.66
N LEU A 187 -2.21 -21.41 -5.05
CA LEU A 187 -3.60 -21.86 -5.08
C LEU A 187 -3.82 -22.96 -6.12
N GLU A 188 -3.28 -22.81 -7.32
CA GLU A 188 -3.36 -23.84 -8.38
C GLU A 188 -2.71 -25.14 -7.92
N LYS A 189 -1.55 -25.07 -7.26
CA LYS A 189 -0.88 -26.24 -6.70
C LYS A 189 -1.67 -26.89 -5.56
N LEU A 190 -2.35 -26.11 -4.72
CA LEU A 190 -3.23 -26.65 -3.66
C LEU A 190 -4.41 -27.44 -4.21
N GLU A 191 -4.90 -27.10 -5.41
CA GLU A 191 -6.03 -27.83 -6.00
C GLU A 191 -5.64 -29.15 -6.65
N LEU A 192 -4.40 -29.23 -7.12
CA LEU A 192 -3.86 -30.43 -7.74
C LEU A 192 -3.40 -31.47 -6.71
N ALA A 193 -3.33 -31.10 -5.42
CA ALA A 193 -2.88 -31.92 -4.30
C ALA A 193 -4.06 -32.60 -3.60
#